data_AF-A0A2T3J0L8-F1
#
_entry.id   AF-A0A2T3J0L8-F1
#
_cell.length_a   1.000
_cell.length_b   1.000
_cell.length_c   1.000
_cell.angle_alpha   90.00
_cell.angle_beta   90.00
_cell.angle_gamma   90.00
#
_symmetry.space_group_name_H-M   'P 1'
#
loop_
_entity.id
_entity.type
_entity.pdbx_description
1 polymer ?
#
loop_
_entity_poly.entity_id
_entity_poly.type
_entity_poly.pdbx_seq_one_letter_code
_entity_poly.pdbx_strand_id
1 'polypeptide(L)'
;MNIVSKSTKQKIVVTLIIVAFLMPVILYACNFGVGIWRTQEEWAKMGSALGGIYAPILSLLTLIVIVRQLNLQWQMNKFQHDQWYIDKCMSQGHKALVNLKCILSAEIKGQDGVTCQELFEKIHERGKKHEIDVFLQCNLQLQSATTFFFSNLEGLRSSNEPIYKTSYMDLVTEGSSVLGYVQMQMLEEQIMFKVNGRPLSHYPKASK
;
A
#
# COMPACT_ATOMS: atom_id res chain seq x y z
N MET A 1 12.80 6.74 27.57
CA MET A 1 12.74 7.89 28.51
C MET A 1 12.53 9.19 27.73
N ASN A 2 11.30 9.48 27.24
CA ASN A 2 11.01 10.74 26.50
C ASN A 2 9.51 11.08 26.37
N ILE A 3 8.61 10.31 27.00
CA ILE A 3 7.16 10.51 26.89
C ILE A 3 6.67 11.58 27.89
N VAL A 4 7.31 11.65 29.07
CA VAL A 4 6.96 12.60 30.14
C VAL A 4 7.33 14.06 29.77
N SER A 5 8.48 14.29 29.12
CA SER A 5 8.87 15.67 28.73
C SER A 5 7.97 16.24 27.62
N LYS A 6 7.45 15.38 26.74
CA LYS A 6 6.58 15.75 25.61
C LYS A 6 5.20 16.21 26.10
N SER A 7 4.65 15.54 27.12
CA SER A 7 3.35 15.92 27.71
C SER A 7 3.43 17.21 28.51
N THR A 8 4.53 17.48 29.22
CA THR A 8 4.73 18.76 29.94
C THR A 8 4.86 19.94 28.98
N LYS A 9 5.62 19.80 27.88
CA LYS A 9 5.71 20.83 26.84
C LYS A 9 4.35 21.10 26.19
N GLN A 10 3.57 20.05 25.92
CA GLN A 10 2.22 20.19 25.36
C GLN A 10 1.28 20.91 26.32
N LYS A 11 1.31 20.58 27.63
CA LYS A 11 0.53 21.28 28.66
C LYS A 11 0.87 22.77 28.72
N ILE A 12 2.17 23.12 28.71
CA ILE A 12 2.62 24.52 28.73
C ILE A 12 2.10 25.29 27.51
N VAL A 13 2.21 24.71 26.31
CA VAL A 13 1.70 25.34 25.07
C VAL A 13 0.20 25.56 25.14
N VAL A 14 -0.57 24.58 25.62
CA VAL A 14 -2.02 24.71 25.79
C VAL A 14 -2.37 25.82 26.78
N THR A 15 -1.69 25.88 27.93
CA THR A 15 -1.89 26.96 28.91
C THR A 15 -1.57 28.34 28.31
N LEU A 16 -0.49 28.47 27.55
CA LEU A 16 -0.10 29.72 26.89
C LEU A 16 -1.15 30.19 25.87
N ILE A 17 -1.72 29.27 25.10
CA ILE A 17 -2.79 29.56 24.15
C ILE A 17 -4.04 30.05 24.88
N ILE A 18 -4.44 29.37 25.97
CA ILE A 18 -5.61 29.77 26.77
C ILE A 18 -5.42 31.19 27.34
N VAL A 19 -4.24 31.49 27.88
CA VAL A 19 -3.92 32.84 28.39
C VAL A 19 -3.94 33.88 27.28
N ALA A 20 -3.35 33.57 26.11
CA ALA A 20 -3.36 34.46 24.95
C ALA A 20 -4.78 34.75 24.42
N PHE A 21 -5.70 33.80 24.54
CA PHE A 21 -7.11 33.98 24.15
C PHE A 21 -7.96 34.66 25.24
N LEU A 22 -7.62 34.54 26.52
CA LEU A 22 -8.38 35.18 27.60
C LEU A 22 -7.91 36.62 27.85
N MET A 23 -6.64 36.94 27.61
CA MET A 23 -6.07 38.26 27.89
C MET A 23 -6.79 39.42 27.17
N PRO A 24 -7.13 39.34 25.87
CA PRO A 24 -7.85 40.43 25.20
C PRO A 24 -9.28 40.58 25.72
N VAL A 25 -9.93 39.49 26.13
CA VAL A 25 -11.27 39.53 26.76
C VAL A 25 -11.21 40.23 28.12
N ILE A 26 -10.20 39.92 28.93
CA ILE A 26 -10.00 40.53 30.25
C ILE A 26 -9.67 42.02 30.11
N LEU A 27 -8.73 42.38 29.22
CA LEU A 27 -8.38 43.77 28.94
C LEU A 27 -9.57 44.58 28.42
N TYR A 28 -10.41 43.96 27.59
CA TYR A 28 -11.63 44.58 27.09
C TYR A 28 -12.66 44.78 28.21
N ALA A 29 -12.90 43.77 29.05
CA ALA A 29 -13.79 43.85 30.21
C ALA A 29 -13.37 44.93 31.22
N CYS A 30 -12.06 45.14 31.41
CA CYS A 30 -11.54 46.19 32.27
C CYS A 30 -11.71 47.61 31.69
N ASN A 31 -11.61 47.79 30.37
CA ASN A 31 -11.70 49.11 29.74
C ASN A 31 -13.14 49.55 29.42
N PHE A 32 -14.01 48.61 29.07
CA PHE A 32 -15.39 48.91 28.61
C PHE A 32 -16.47 48.47 29.61
N GLY A 33 -16.08 47.86 30.73
CA GLY A 33 -16.99 47.30 31.72
C GLY A 33 -17.54 45.93 31.33
N VAL A 34 -18.15 45.24 32.30
CA VAL A 34 -18.78 43.92 32.12
C VAL A 34 -20.29 44.11 32.01
N GLY A 35 -20.88 43.83 30.85
CA GLY A 35 -22.32 43.93 30.65
C GLY A 35 -22.76 43.62 29.21
N ILE A 36 -24.07 43.43 29.01
CA ILE A 36 -24.67 43.35 27.67
C ILE A 36 -24.89 44.79 27.19
N TRP A 37 -24.11 45.20 26.18
CA TRP A 37 -24.16 46.56 25.63
C TRP A 37 -25.55 46.88 25.08
N ARG A 38 -26.05 48.07 25.44
CA ARG A 38 -27.44 48.49 25.15
C ARG A 38 -27.58 49.15 23.77
N THR A 39 -26.48 49.61 23.19
CA THR A 39 -26.46 50.33 21.91
C THR A 39 -25.68 49.58 20.83
N GLN A 40 -26.08 49.72 19.56
CA GLN A 40 -25.39 49.05 18.45
C GLN A 40 -23.96 49.56 18.21
N GLU A 41 -23.67 50.83 18.53
CA GLU A 41 -22.31 51.38 18.38
C GLU A 41 -21.30 50.71 19.31
N GLU A 42 -21.70 50.37 20.54
CA GLU A 42 -20.85 49.64 21.49
C GLU A 42 -20.56 48.21 21.01
N TRP A 43 -21.54 47.55 20.41
CA TRP A 43 -21.36 46.26 19.75
C TRP A 43 -20.37 46.32 18.58
N ALA A 44 -20.46 47.35 17.75
CA ALA A 44 -19.55 47.55 16.63
C ALA A 44 -18.10 47.84 17.10
N LYS A 45 -17.94 48.65 18.15
CA LYS A 45 -16.63 48.92 18.77
C LYS A 45 -16.02 47.67 19.39
N MET A 46 -16.83 46.84 20.07
CA MET A 46 -16.39 45.54 20.56
C MET A 46 -15.91 44.64 19.43
N GLY A 47 -16.74 44.47 18.40
CA GLY A 47 -16.45 43.60 17.27
C GLY A 47 -15.19 44.02 16.52
N SER A 48 -14.96 45.32 16.37
CA SER A 48 -13.75 45.86 15.76
C SER A 48 -12.49 45.62 16.61
N ALA A 49 -12.57 45.84 17.94
CA ALA A 49 -11.46 45.64 18.86
C ALA A 49 -11.06 44.15 18.98
N LEU A 50 -12.03 43.26 19.21
CA LEU A 50 -11.78 41.83 19.30
C LEU A 50 -11.43 41.24 17.93
N GLY A 51 -12.12 41.66 16.87
CA GLY A 51 -11.84 41.22 15.50
C GLY A 51 -10.45 41.61 15.03
N GLY A 52 -9.98 42.82 15.35
CA GLY A 52 -8.63 43.28 14.99
C GLY A 52 -7.50 42.46 15.63
N ILE A 53 -7.72 41.92 16.84
CA ILE A 53 -6.75 41.09 17.56
C ILE A 53 -6.89 39.62 17.15
N TYR A 54 -8.10 39.07 17.17
CA TYR A 54 -8.31 37.64 16.92
C TYR A 54 -8.21 37.25 15.45
N ALA A 55 -8.55 38.13 14.50
CA ALA A 55 -8.44 37.79 13.09
C ALA A 55 -7.00 37.37 12.70
N PRO A 56 -5.95 38.18 12.93
CA PRO A 56 -4.58 37.76 12.59
C PRO A 56 -4.10 36.54 13.39
N ILE A 57 -4.48 36.42 14.67
CA ILE A 57 -4.12 35.26 15.50
C ILE A 57 -4.74 33.97 14.95
N LEU A 58 -6.04 34.01 14.62
CA LEU A 58 -6.77 32.88 14.07
C LEU A 58 -6.28 32.54 12.65
N SER A 59 -5.98 33.54 11.82
CA SER A 59 -5.40 33.32 10.49
C SER A 59 -4.04 32.60 10.58
N LEU A 60 -3.16 33.04 11.49
CA LEU A 60 -1.88 32.40 11.70
C LEU A 60 -2.03 30.98 12.26
N LEU A 61 -2.93 30.78 13.23
CA LEU A 61 -3.23 29.47 13.79
C LEU A 61 -3.75 28.50 12.71
N THR A 62 -4.68 28.98 11.89
CA THR A 62 -5.26 28.21 10.77
C THR A 62 -4.18 27.83 9.78
N LEU A 63 -3.29 28.76 9.42
CA LEU A 63 -2.16 28.47 8.54
C LEU A 63 -1.26 27.36 9.11
N ILE A 64 -0.93 27.42 10.41
CA ILE A 64 -0.13 26.38 11.08
C ILE A 64 -0.82 25.02 11.01
N VAL A 65 -2.14 24.98 11.26
CA VAL A 65 -2.93 23.75 11.19
C VAL A 65 -2.92 23.17 9.78
N ILE A 66 -3.15 23.99 8.75
CA ILE A 66 -3.14 23.54 7.35
C ILE A 66 -1.79 22.98 6.96
N VAL A 67 -0.69 23.67 7.30
CA VAL A 67 0.67 23.18 7.00
C VAL A 67 0.93 21.84 7.68
N ARG A 68 0.50 21.67 8.93
CA ARG A 68 0.62 20.37 9.64
C ARG A 68 -0.23 19.29 8.98
N GLN A 69 -1.47 19.62 8.62
CA GLN A 69 -2.40 18.69 7.98
C GLN A 69 -1.89 18.23 6.62
N LEU A 70 -1.37 19.15 5.79
CA LEU A 70 -0.76 18.81 4.52
C LEU A 70 0.37 17.81 4.71
N ASN A 71 1.31 18.08 5.61
CA ASN A 71 2.44 17.16 5.87
C ASN A 71 2.01 15.75 6.30
N LEU A 72 0.91 15.63 7.05
CA LEU A 72 0.34 14.33 7.42
C LEU A 72 -0.36 13.66 6.23
N GLN A 73 -1.09 14.43 5.42
CA GLN A 73 -1.73 13.93 4.20
C GLN A 73 -0.71 13.41 3.19
N TRP A 74 0.44 14.08 3.01
CA TRP A 74 1.51 13.60 2.14
C TRP A 74 2.04 12.23 2.57
N GLN A 75 2.31 12.06 3.87
CA GLN A 75 2.78 10.78 4.41
C GLN A 75 1.73 9.68 4.26
N MET A 76 0.47 10.01 4.56
CA MET A 76 -0.63 9.05 4.46
C MET A 76 -0.92 8.66 3.01
N ASN A 77 -0.84 9.61 2.07
CA ASN A 77 -1.05 9.33 0.65
C ASN A 77 0.03 8.39 0.10
N LYS A 78 1.30 8.59 0.48
CA LYS A 78 2.37 7.65 0.12
C LYS A 78 2.07 6.24 0.65
N PHE A 79 1.77 6.14 1.95
CA PHE A 79 1.46 4.85 2.57
C PHE A 79 0.24 4.17 1.93
N GLN A 80 -0.83 4.94 1.66
CA GLN A 80 -2.03 4.43 1.01
C GLN A 80 -1.76 3.97 -0.42
N HIS A 81 -0.94 4.68 -1.17
CA HIS A 81 -0.53 4.28 -2.51
C HIS A 81 0.24 2.96 -2.51
N ASP A 82 1.20 2.83 -1.58
CA ASP A 82 2.01 1.62 -1.44
C ASP A 82 1.13 0.42 -1.06
N GLN A 83 0.24 0.58 -0.07
CA GLN A 83 -0.73 -0.45 0.34
C GLN A 83 -1.66 -0.84 -0.80
N TRP A 84 -2.24 0.14 -1.52
CA TRP A 84 -3.11 -0.11 -2.65
C TRP A 84 -2.39 -0.90 -3.76
N TYR A 85 -1.15 -0.54 -4.05
CA TYR A 85 -0.37 -1.23 -5.07
C TYR A 85 -0.07 -2.69 -4.66
N ILE A 86 0.34 -2.91 -3.41
CA ILE A 86 0.58 -4.25 -2.86
C ILE A 86 -0.70 -5.08 -2.91
N ASP A 87 -1.81 -4.57 -2.40
CA ASP A 87 -3.11 -5.26 -2.40
C ASP A 87 -3.56 -5.61 -3.81
N LYS A 88 -3.34 -4.70 -4.76
CA LYS A 88 -3.63 -4.94 -6.18
C LYS A 88 -2.79 -6.09 -6.72
N CYS A 89 -1.47 -6.07 -6.52
CA CYS A 89 -0.57 -7.13 -6.98
C CYS A 89 -0.89 -8.49 -6.32
N MET A 90 -1.18 -8.50 -5.01
CA MET A 90 -1.57 -9.69 -4.27
C MET A 90 -2.90 -10.25 -4.79
N SER A 91 -3.93 -9.40 -4.92
CA SER A 91 -5.25 -9.84 -5.41
C SER A 91 -5.20 -10.36 -6.85
N GLN A 92 -4.45 -9.68 -7.73
CA GLN A 92 -4.29 -10.10 -9.11
C GLN A 92 -3.43 -11.36 -9.23
N GLY A 93 -2.36 -11.46 -8.44
CA GLY A 93 -1.52 -12.65 -8.33
C GLY A 93 -2.31 -13.87 -7.86
N HIS A 94 -3.10 -13.73 -6.79
CA HIS A 94 -3.97 -14.80 -6.29
C HIS A 94 -4.99 -15.26 -7.34
N LYS A 95 -5.66 -14.32 -8.03
CA LYS A 95 -6.58 -14.66 -9.13
C LYS A 95 -5.87 -15.42 -10.26
N ALA A 96 -4.66 -14.99 -10.62
CA ALA A 96 -3.86 -15.65 -11.63
C ALA A 96 -3.51 -17.08 -11.21
N LEU A 97 -3.12 -17.26 -9.95
CA LEU A 97 -2.78 -18.54 -9.35
C LEU A 97 -3.98 -19.50 -9.30
N VAL A 98 -5.15 -19.02 -8.87
CA VAL A 98 -6.38 -19.83 -8.90
C VAL A 98 -6.71 -20.25 -10.33
N ASN A 99 -6.58 -19.34 -11.30
CA ASN A 99 -6.80 -19.66 -12.70
C ASN A 99 -5.79 -20.70 -13.22
N LEU A 100 -4.51 -20.57 -12.86
CA LEU A 100 -3.47 -21.56 -13.19
C LEU A 100 -3.80 -22.93 -12.63
N LYS A 101 -4.21 -23.01 -11.37
CA LYS A 101 -4.66 -24.25 -10.74
C LYS A 101 -5.80 -24.88 -11.55
N CYS A 102 -6.82 -24.11 -11.89
CA CYS A 102 -7.96 -24.59 -12.67
C CYS A 102 -7.53 -25.13 -14.04
N ILE A 103 -6.69 -24.39 -14.77
CA ILE A 103 -6.20 -24.80 -16.10
C ILE A 103 -5.35 -26.08 -16.01
N LEU A 104 -4.50 -26.20 -14.99
CA LEU A 104 -3.65 -27.38 -14.80
C LEU A 104 -4.45 -28.61 -14.36
N SER A 105 -5.49 -28.41 -13.54
CA SER A 105 -6.41 -29.46 -13.11
C SER A 105 -7.45 -29.86 -14.17
N ALA A 106 -7.58 -29.08 -15.25
CA ALA A 106 -8.56 -29.37 -16.28
C ALA A 106 -8.14 -30.59 -17.12
N GLU A 107 -9.11 -31.44 -17.43
CA GLU A 107 -8.94 -32.54 -18.37
C GLU A 107 -8.76 -32.02 -19.80
N ILE A 108 -7.88 -32.68 -20.55
CA ILE A 108 -7.61 -32.32 -21.93
C ILE A 108 -8.68 -32.95 -22.82
N LYS A 109 -9.40 -32.11 -23.58
CA LYS A 109 -10.42 -32.56 -24.53
C LYS A 109 -9.80 -33.56 -25.52
N GLY A 110 -10.20 -34.83 -25.44
CA GLY A 110 -9.78 -35.90 -26.35
C GLY A 110 -8.89 -37.00 -25.75
N GLN A 111 -8.54 -36.94 -24.46
CA GLN A 111 -7.95 -38.06 -23.72
C GLN A 111 -8.64 -38.19 -22.36
N ASP A 112 -9.41 -39.27 -22.17
CA ASP A 112 -10.10 -39.54 -20.90
C ASP A 112 -9.07 -39.68 -19.76
N GLY A 113 -9.19 -38.82 -18.75
CA GLY A 113 -8.43 -38.89 -17.50
C GLY A 113 -7.03 -38.26 -17.50
N VAL A 114 -6.53 -37.70 -18.62
CA VAL A 114 -5.22 -37.03 -18.64
C VAL A 114 -5.38 -35.53 -18.38
N THR A 115 -4.78 -35.06 -17.28
CA THR A 115 -4.79 -33.63 -16.91
C THR A 115 -3.63 -32.88 -17.58
N CYS A 116 -3.78 -31.56 -17.72
CA CYS A 116 -2.68 -30.68 -18.12
C CYS A 116 -1.46 -30.83 -17.20
N GLN A 117 -1.69 -31.07 -15.91
CA GLN A 117 -0.64 -31.33 -14.93
C GLN A 117 0.18 -32.59 -15.27
N GLU A 118 -0.47 -33.71 -15.59
CA GLU A 118 0.24 -34.96 -15.94
C GLU A 118 1.04 -34.84 -17.23
N LEU A 119 0.54 -34.10 -18.24
CA LEU A 119 1.33 -33.82 -19.43
C LEU A 119 2.52 -32.90 -19.13
N PHE A 120 2.31 -31.90 -18.28
CA PHE A 120 3.38 -30.98 -17.89
C PHE A 120 4.50 -31.69 -17.12
N GLU A 121 4.15 -32.61 -16.22
CA GLU A 121 5.09 -33.47 -15.51
C GLU A 121 5.80 -34.46 -16.45
N LYS A 122 5.09 -35.10 -17.38
CA LYS A 122 5.71 -36.00 -18.38
C LYS A 122 6.67 -35.28 -19.32
N ILE A 123 6.37 -34.04 -19.70
CA ILE A 123 7.27 -33.19 -20.50
C ILE A 123 8.51 -32.81 -19.67
N HIS A 124 8.32 -32.56 -18.37
CA HIS A 124 9.43 -32.29 -17.46
C HIS A 124 10.39 -33.48 -17.30
N GLU A 125 9.87 -34.69 -17.08
CA GLU A 125 10.70 -35.89 -16.92
C GLU A 125 11.58 -36.17 -18.15
N ARG A 126 11.13 -35.74 -19.35
CA ARG A 126 11.92 -35.84 -20.59
C ARG A 126 13.03 -34.80 -20.70
N GLY A 127 13.07 -33.80 -19.81
CA GLY A 127 14.16 -32.83 -19.69
C GLY A 127 14.29 -31.83 -20.87
N LYS A 128 13.31 -31.78 -21.77
CA LYS A 128 13.40 -30.96 -22.99
C LYS A 128 12.70 -29.62 -22.80
N LYS A 129 13.49 -28.59 -22.43
CA LYS A 129 13.02 -27.19 -22.28
C LYS A 129 12.21 -26.68 -23.49
N HIS A 130 12.56 -27.11 -24.71
CA HIS A 130 11.87 -26.72 -25.93
C HIS A 130 10.42 -27.26 -26.01
N GLU A 131 10.15 -28.45 -25.46
CA GLU A 131 8.81 -29.04 -25.46
C GLU A 131 7.87 -28.30 -24.48
N ILE A 132 8.41 -27.73 -23.40
CA ILE A 132 7.66 -26.85 -22.48
C ILE A 132 7.26 -25.55 -23.18
N ASP A 133 8.16 -24.96 -23.96
CA ASP A 133 7.86 -23.71 -24.68
C ASP A 133 6.78 -23.93 -25.76
N VAL A 134 6.87 -25.03 -26.51
CA VAL A 134 5.83 -25.42 -27.47
C VAL A 134 4.50 -25.68 -26.76
N PHE A 135 4.51 -26.35 -25.60
CA PHE A 135 3.30 -26.59 -24.82
C PHE A 135 2.64 -25.30 -24.32
N LEU A 136 3.44 -24.33 -23.86
CA LEU A 136 2.93 -23.02 -23.44
C LEU A 136 2.37 -22.23 -24.62
N GLN A 137 3.03 -22.26 -25.79
CA GLN A 137 2.54 -21.59 -27.01
C GLN A 137 1.22 -22.20 -27.51
N CYS A 138 1.06 -23.51 -27.39
CA CYS A 138 -0.19 -24.20 -27.73
C CYS A 138 -1.30 -23.92 -26.70
N ASN A 139 -0.95 -23.60 -25.46
CA ASN A 139 -1.90 -23.29 -24.38
C ASN A 139 -1.85 -21.81 -24.00
N LEU A 140 -2.39 -20.95 -24.87
CA LEU A 140 -2.37 -19.49 -24.71
C LEU A 140 -2.95 -19.03 -23.35
N GLN A 141 -3.96 -19.73 -22.83
CA GLN A 141 -4.55 -19.46 -21.52
C GLN A 141 -3.56 -19.73 -20.37
N LEU A 142 -2.83 -20.85 -20.45
CA LEU A 142 -1.79 -21.17 -19.47
C LEU A 142 -0.66 -20.16 -19.54
N GLN A 143 -0.19 -19.83 -20.75
CA GLN A 143 0.88 -18.85 -20.95
C GLN A 143 0.51 -17.47 -20.42
N SER A 144 -0.69 -16.99 -20.74
CA SER A 144 -1.17 -15.67 -20.28
C SER A 144 -1.36 -15.63 -18.76
N ALA A 145 -1.98 -16.65 -18.16
CA ALA A 145 -2.15 -16.73 -16.72
C ALA A 145 -0.79 -16.78 -15.98
N THR A 146 0.17 -17.53 -16.53
CA THR A 146 1.51 -17.66 -15.95
C THR A 146 2.28 -16.34 -16.08
N THR A 147 2.23 -15.69 -17.24
CA THR A 147 2.84 -14.36 -17.46
C THR A 147 2.25 -13.34 -16.51
N PHE A 148 0.93 -13.36 -16.33
CA PHE A 148 0.24 -12.42 -15.46
C PHE A 148 0.62 -12.64 -13.98
N PHE A 149 0.75 -13.89 -13.53
CA PHE A 149 1.22 -14.22 -12.19
C PHE A 149 2.65 -13.70 -11.94
N PHE A 150 3.61 -14.02 -12.82
CA PHE A 150 5.00 -13.58 -12.64
C PHE A 150 5.17 -12.07 -12.80
N SER A 151 4.35 -11.40 -13.61
CA SER A 151 4.37 -9.94 -13.72
C SER A 151 3.99 -9.27 -12.39
N ASN A 152 3.02 -9.82 -11.65
CA ASN A 152 2.65 -9.32 -10.33
C ASN A 152 3.74 -9.59 -9.29
N LEU A 153 4.40 -10.74 -9.36
CA LEU A 153 5.56 -11.05 -8.52
C LEU A 153 6.72 -10.09 -8.78
N GLU A 154 7.02 -9.78 -10.04
CA GLU A 154 8.07 -8.82 -10.39
C GLU A 154 7.71 -7.40 -9.93
N GLY A 155 6.43 -7.02 -10.04
CA GLY A 155 5.92 -5.75 -9.49
C GLY A 155 6.22 -5.61 -8.00
N LEU A 156 5.98 -6.66 -7.21
CA LEU A 156 6.30 -6.68 -5.78
C LEU A 156 7.82 -6.68 -5.54
N ARG A 157 8.60 -7.41 -6.34
CA ARG A 157 10.07 -7.48 -6.23
C ARG A 157 10.77 -6.16 -6.56
N SER A 158 10.17 -5.33 -7.42
CA SER A 158 10.79 -4.09 -7.92
C SER A 158 11.14 -3.09 -6.81
N SER A 159 10.47 -3.17 -5.66
CA SER A 159 10.71 -2.32 -4.49
C SER A 159 11.61 -3.00 -3.45
N ASN A 160 12.55 -2.25 -2.88
CA ASN A 160 13.46 -2.75 -1.84
C ASN A 160 12.86 -2.66 -0.42
N GLU A 161 11.67 -2.09 -0.29
CA GLU A 161 10.97 -1.87 0.97
C GLU A 161 10.55 -3.20 1.64
N PRO A 162 10.65 -3.34 2.97
CA PRO A 162 10.34 -4.59 3.67
C PRO A 162 8.93 -5.12 3.41
N ILE A 163 7.93 -4.22 3.33
CA ILE A 163 6.52 -4.60 3.16
C ILE A 163 6.33 -5.31 1.81
N TYR A 164 6.96 -4.80 0.75
CA TYR A 164 6.91 -5.40 -0.58
C TYR A 164 7.59 -6.77 -0.62
N LYS A 165 8.72 -6.92 0.08
CA LYS A 165 9.42 -8.20 0.19
C LYS A 165 8.61 -9.25 0.92
N THR A 166 7.93 -8.88 2.01
CA THR A 166 7.06 -9.80 2.74
C THR A 166 5.91 -10.27 1.84
N SER A 167 5.19 -9.34 1.19
CA SER A 167 4.11 -9.69 0.28
C SER A 167 4.57 -10.53 -0.92
N TYR A 168 5.75 -10.25 -1.46
CA TYR A 168 6.38 -11.09 -2.48
C TYR A 168 6.58 -12.53 -1.97
N MET A 169 7.16 -12.70 -0.78
CA MET A 169 7.40 -14.02 -0.20
C MET A 169 6.10 -14.77 0.10
N ASP A 170 5.07 -14.07 0.55
CA ASP A 170 3.75 -14.65 0.79
C ASP A 170 3.15 -15.20 -0.51
N LEU A 171 3.17 -14.41 -1.60
CA LEU A 171 2.65 -14.83 -2.90
C LEU A 171 3.48 -15.96 -3.53
N VAL A 172 4.80 -15.96 -3.35
CA VAL A 172 5.67 -17.06 -3.77
C VAL A 172 5.36 -18.34 -3.01
N THR A 173 5.16 -18.24 -1.70
CA THR A 173 4.84 -19.38 -0.83
C THR A 173 3.48 -19.96 -1.21
N GLU A 174 2.49 -19.10 -1.44
CA GLU A 174 1.18 -19.51 -1.92
C GLU A 174 1.26 -20.20 -3.29
N GLY A 175 1.97 -19.59 -4.25
CA GLY A 175 2.23 -20.20 -5.57
C GLY A 175 2.87 -21.58 -5.48
N SER A 176 3.88 -21.70 -4.62
CA SER A 176 4.61 -22.95 -4.39
C SER A 176 3.71 -24.01 -3.74
N SER A 177 2.77 -23.61 -2.89
CA SER A 177 1.83 -24.53 -2.24
C SER A 177 0.75 -25.06 -3.18
N VAL A 178 0.30 -24.24 -4.15
CA VAL A 178 -0.80 -24.61 -5.05
C VAL A 178 -0.33 -25.32 -6.31
N LEU A 179 0.78 -24.85 -6.90
CA LEU A 179 1.34 -25.41 -8.12
C LEU A 179 2.46 -26.42 -7.81
N GLY A 180 2.99 -26.44 -6.59
CA GLY A 180 4.20 -27.19 -6.31
C GLY A 180 5.44 -26.41 -6.75
N TYR A 181 6.47 -26.50 -5.93
CA TYR A 181 7.73 -25.77 -6.09
C TYR A 181 8.39 -26.01 -7.47
N VAL A 182 8.38 -27.25 -7.93
CA VAL A 182 9.07 -27.68 -9.15
C VAL A 182 8.42 -27.08 -10.40
N GLN A 183 7.09 -27.07 -10.44
CA GLN A 183 6.32 -26.49 -11.54
C GLN A 183 6.44 -24.96 -11.55
N MET A 184 6.44 -24.34 -10.37
CA MET A 184 6.66 -22.90 -10.23
C MET A 184 8.02 -22.45 -10.77
N GLN A 185 9.12 -23.13 -10.39
CA GLN A 185 10.47 -22.81 -10.87
C GLN A 185 10.60 -23.01 -12.39
N MET A 186 9.95 -24.02 -12.96
CA MET A 186 9.97 -24.24 -14.40
C MET A 186 9.25 -23.16 -15.19
N LEU A 187 8.01 -22.85 -14.78
CA LEU A 187 7.20 -21.82 -15.43
C LEU A 187 7.91 -20.46 -15.38
N GLU A 188 8.55 -20.19 -14.26
CA GLU A 188 9.37 -19.00 -14.06
C GLU A 188 10.58 -18.96 -15.00
N GLU A 189 11.37 -20.04 -15.09
CA GLU A 189 12.54 -20.11 -15.97
C GLU A 189 12.17 -19.86 -17.44
N GLN A 190 11.02 -20.37 -17.89
CA GLN A 190 10.60 -20.20 -19.29
C GLN A 190 10.09 -18.79 -19.59
N ILE A 191 9.34 -18.19 -18.67
CA ILE A 191 8.71 -16.88 -18.90
C ILE A 191 9.67 -15.73 -18.57
N MET A 192 10.40 -15.81 -17.46
CA MET A 192 11.33 -14.74 -17.08
C MET A 192 12.57 -14.68 -17.98
N PHE A 193 12.98 -15.81 -18.57
CA PHE A 193 14.00 -15.80 -19.62
C PHE A 193 13.54 -15.04 -20.87
N LYS A 194 12.27 -15.21 -21.27
CA LYS A 194 11.70 -14.48 -22.42
C LYS A 194 11.42 -13.00 -22.15
N VAL A 195 11.05 -12.64 -20.93
CA VAL A 195 10.64 -11.27 -20.59
C VAL A 195 11.83 -10.39 -20.18
N ASN A 196 12.77 -10.88 -19.36
CA ASN A 196 13.81 -10.06 -18.72
C ASN A 196 15.24 -10.62 -18.85
N GLY A 197 15.44 -11.79 -19.47
CA GLY A 197 16.77 -12.39 -19.65
C GLY A 197 17.47 -12.84 -18.35
N ARG A 198 16.77 -12.84 -17.20
CA ARG A 198 17.29 -13.32 -15.91
C ARG A 198 16.20 -14.09 -15.15
N PRO A 199 16.48 -15.33 -14.67
CA PRO A 199 15.57 -16.02 -13.75
C PRO A 199 15.57 -15.32 -12.38
N LEU A 200 14.45 -15.35 -11.66
CA LEU A 200 14.29 -14.71 -10.34
C LEU A 200 15.11 -15.39 -9.24
N SER A 201 15.56 -16.64 -9.44
CA SER A 201 16.54 -17.41 -8.63
C SER A 201 16.89 -16.82 -7.25
N HIS A 202 15.95 -16.92 -6.32
CA HIS A 202 16.17 -16.85 -4.86
C HIS A 202 15.21 -17.81 -4.14
N TYR A 203 14.96 -18.96 -4.75
CA TYR A 203 14.23 -20.01 -4.09
C TYR A 203 15.19 -20.78 -3.17
N PRO A 204 14.83 -21.03 -1.89
CA PRO A 204 15.61 -21.92 -1.06
C PRO A 204 15.57 -23.31 -1.70
N LYS A 205 16.74 -23.81 -2.09
CA LYS A 205 16.88 -25.16 -2.64
C LYS A 205 16.27 -26.15 -1.66
N ALA A 206 15.25 -26.90 -2.08
CA ALA A 206 14.78 -28.05 -1.33
C ALA A 206 15.98 -29.00 -1.13
N SER A 207 16.39 -29.20 0.12
CA SER A 207 17.36 -30.22 0.47
C SER A 207 16.73 -31.58 0.16
N LYS A 208 17.34 -32.30 -0.80
CA LYS A 208 17.08 -33.72 -0.99
C LYS A 208 17.46 -34.51 0.26
#